data_AF-A0A836WGU8-F1
#
_entry.id   AF-A0A836WGU8-F1
#
_cell.length_a   1.000
_cell.length_b   1.000
_cell.length_c   1.000
_cell.angle_alpha   90.00
_cell.angle_beta   90.00
_cell.angle_gamma   90.00
#
_symmetry.space_group_name_H-M   'P 1'
#
loop_
_entity.id
_entity.type
_entity.pdbx_description
1 polymer ?
#
loop_
_entity_poly.entity_id
_entity_poly.type
_entity_poly.pdbx_seq_one_letter_code
_entity_poly.pdbx_strand_id
1 'polypeptide(L)'
;MSQRSKKVEKDVNASTANKLLVICIDRDNDVGEKTGIHTPVIGRDACIEAAQRLALEDPEDADSNSIFAAVKTYEDLISKGYKVEVITVAGVKDRGVQADEKILAETKKVLEVFPSNGAVIVSDGEDDESVIPVIQNVLPVVSVQRVVMKVSRSVEYSYAVFGKYLKMIAYDSKYSKFFLGVPGILLLIGGVATVFGYTAEIFAVLVSILGGAFLIRAFDIDRAWSSWSKPTPMGFIRIFTVVAGILLILSSVPAGISTVDSELIGSNSEFIDKISDKIIIGQFVTGALPILWIGMGAIFAGTLLSNWIGGIPRQISDILRIIVLVSLYPTIIQFANIMIFDESSFTLIPPLLGGLAVTLISATILFKKYRKHKEQEMVSD
;
A
#
# COMPACT_ATOMS: atom_id res chain seq x y z
N MET A 1 32.12 -52.81 -14.85
CA MET A 1 32.12 -51.71 -15.87
C MET A 1 32.00 -52.23 -17.31
N SER A 2 32.62 -53.35 -17.70
CA SER A 2 32.63 -53.85 -19.10
C SER A 2 31.25 -54.15 -19.73
N GLN A 3 30.30 -54.75 -18.98
CA GLN A 3 28.98 -55.08 -19.52
C GLN A 3 28.08 -53.84 -19.74
N ARG A 4 28.22 -52.80 -18.92
CA ARG A 4 27.45 -51.55 -19.04
C ARG A 4 27.90 -50.73 -20.25
N SER A 5 29.22 -50.67 -20.48
CA SER A 5 29.81 -50.03 -21.67
C SER A 5 29.33 -50.68 -22.98
N LYS A 6 29.39 -52.03 -23.05
CA LYS A 6 28.95 -52.78 -24.24
C LYS A 6 27.44 -52.63 -24.53
N LYS A 7 26.62 -52.47 -23.49
CA LYS A 7 25.16 -52.25 -23.65
C LYS A 7 24.89 -50.85 -24.20
N VAL A 8 25.54 -49.83 -23.65
CA VAL A 8 25.42 -48.44 -24.12
C VAL A 8 25.89 -48.29 -25.56
N GLU A 9 27.02 -48.87 -25.94
CA GLU A 9 27.51 -48.87 -27.34
C GLU A 9 26.52 -49.55 -28.30
N LYS A 10 25.85 -50.62 -27.88
CA LYS A 10 24.83 -51.30 -28.68
C LYS A 10 23.58 -50.44 -28.88
N ASP A 11 23.16 -49.75 -27.82
CA ASP A 11 21.98 -48.87 -27.85
C ASP A 11 22.25 -47.59 -28.69
N VAL A 12 23.47 -47.03 -28.64
CA VAL A 12 23.90 -45.89 -29.48
C VAL A 12 23.98 -46.28 -30.96
N ASN A 13 24.50 -47.46 -31.28
CA ASN A 13 24.58 -47.94 -32.67
C ASN A 13 23.20 -48.32 -33.25
N ALA A 14 22.21 -48.61 -32.40
CA ALA A 14 20.83 -48.86 -32.80
C ALA A 14 20.00 -47.57 -32.97
N SER A 15 20.46 -46.45 -32.41
CA SER A 15 19.82 -45.13 -32.56
C SER A 15 20.03 -44.58 -33.97
N THR A 16 18.96 -44.06 -34.58
CA THR A 16 18.99 -43.36 -35.88
C THR A 16 19.82 -42.08 -35.85
N ALA A 17 20.05 -41.50 -34.66
CA ALA A 17 20.93 -40.36 -34.44
C ALA A 17 22.07 -40.77 -33.49
N ASN A 18 23.29 -40.87 -34.04
CA ASN A 18 24.51 -41.28 -33.33
C ASN A 18 25.61 -40.22 -33.39
N LYS A 19 25.44 -39.19 -34.23
CA LYS A 19 26.31 -38.03 -34.35
C LYS A 19 25.50 -36.76 -34.11
N LEU A 20 25.61 -36.22 -32.90
CA LEU A 20 24.74 -35.16 -32.39
C LEU A 20 25.44 -33.81 -32.40
N LEU A 21 24.68 -32.76 -32.67
CA LEU A 21 25.13 -31.38 -32.53
C LEU A 21 24.37 -30.73 -31.36
N VAL A 22 25.07 -30.35 -30.31
CA VAL A 22 24.48 -29.62 -29.18
C VAL A 22 24.53 -28.13 -29.51
N ILE A 23 23.38 -27.47 -29.56
CA ILE A 23 23.24 -26.10 -30.02
C ILE A 23 22.70 -25.25 -28.88
N CYS A 24 23.53 -24.34 -28.35
CA CYS A 24 23.07 -23.22 -27.54
C CYS A 24 22.62 -22.09 -28.48
N ILE A 25 21.43 -21.55 -28.26
CA ILE A 25 20.87 -20.47 -29.06
C ILE A 25 20.91 -19.20 -28.21
N ASP A 26 21.35 -18.09 -28.81
CA ASP A 26 21.31 -16.73 -28.26
C ASP A 26 20.65 -15.84 -29.33
N ARG A 27 19.33 -15.65 -29.26
CA ARG A 27 18.60 -15.05 -30.40
C ARG A 27 18.89 -13.56 -30.61
N ASP A 28 19.21 -12.81 -29.57
CA ASP A 28 19.49 -11.37 -29.63
C ASP A 28 20.98 -11.01 -29.61
N ASN A 29 21.84 -12.01 -29.72
CA ASN A 29 23.27 -11.84 -29.94
C ASN A 29 23.98 -11.16 -28.75
N ASP A 30 23.55 -11.46 -27.53
CA ASP A 30 24.20 -10.97 -26.32
C ASP A 30 25.65 -11.47 -26.22
N VAL A 31 25.94 -12.70 -26.69
CA VAL A 31 27.31 -13.22 -26.83
C VAL A 31 28.13 -12.28 -27.72
N GLY A 32 27.61 -11.90 -28.88
CA GLY A 32 28.34 -11.06 -29.84
C GLY A 32 28.46 -9.60 -29.39
N GLU A 33 27.35 -9.01 -28.92
CA GLU A 33 27.26 -7.60 -28.53
C GLU A 33 28.02 -7.30 -27.23
N LYS A 34 27.91 -8.16 -26.21
CA LYS A 34 28.51 -7.91 -24.89
C LYS A 34 29.96 -8.36 -24.82
N THR A 35 30.32 -9.48 -25.48
CA THR A 35 31.67 -10.05 -25.35
C THR A 35 32.59 -9.80 -26.54
N GLY A 36 32.05 -9.35 -27.67
CA GLY A 36 32.79 -9.17 -28.93
C GLY A 36 33.21 -10.47 -29.62
N ILE A 37 32.68 -11.63 -29.19
CA ILE A 37 32.97 -12.93 -29.80
C ILE A 37 32.10 -13.12 -31.05
N HIS A 38 32.71 -13.56 -32.15
CA HIS A 38 31.98 -13.87 -33.38
C HIS A 38 31.34 -15.26 -33.33
N THR A 39 30.06 -15.33 -33.66
CA THR A 39 29.30 -16.58 -33.81
C THR A 39 29.34 -17.12 -35.26
N PRO A 40 29.23 -18.45 -35.48
CA PRO A 40 29.04 -19.49 -34.47
C PRO A 40 30.33 -19.80 -33.71
N VAL A 41 30.21 -19.98 -32.41
CA VAL A 41 31.30 -20.49 -31.57
C VAL A 41 31.26 -22.01 -31.65
N ILE A 42 32.38 -22.65 -32.01
CA ILE A 42 32.45 -24.10 -32.24
C ILE A 42 33.46 -24.73 -31.30
N GLY A 43 33.04 -25.78 -30.61
CA GLY A 43 33.90 -26.60 -29.78
C GLY A 43 33.80 -26.27 -28.29
N ARG A 44 34.07 -27.30 -27.48
CA ARG A 44 33.93 -27.25 -26.02
C ARG A 44 34.63 -26.06 -25.38
N ASP A 45 35.93 -25.90 -25.65
CA ASP A 45 36.75 -24.92 -24.95
C ASP A 45 36.42 -23.48 -25.40
N ALA A 46 36.07 -23.30 -26.68
CA ALA A 46 35.62 -22.01 -27.21
C ALA A 46 34.27 -21.59 -26.61
N CYS A 47 33.32 -22.53 -26.45
CA CYS A 47 32.05 -22.27 -25.78
C CYS A 47 32.26 -21.96 -24.29
N ILE A 48 33.18 -22.63 -23.59
CA ILE A 48 33.51 -22.31 -22.19
C ILE A 48 34.08 -20.89 -22.09
N GLU A 49 34.99 -20.52 -22.98
CA GLU A 49 35.56 -19.17 -23.01
C GLU A 49 34.48 -18.11 -23.26
N ALA A 50 33.57 -18.36 -24.21
CA ALA A 50 32.45 -17.47 -24.48
C ALA A 50 31.53 -17.30 -23.28
N ALA A 51 31.17 -18.40 -22.62
CA ALA A 51 30.35 -18.37 -21.40
C ALA A 51 31.03 -17.61 -20.26
N GLN A 52 32.34 -17.81 -20.07
CA GLN A 52 33.11 -17.11 -19.05
C GLN A 52 33.19 -15.62 -19.29
N ARG A 53 33.46 -15.19 -20.54
CA ARG A 53 33.48 -13.76 -20.87
C ARG A 53 32.10 -13.13 -20.69
N LEU A 54 31.05 -13.80 -21.14
CA LEU A 54 29.68 -13.31 -20.99
C LEU A 54 29.28 -13.17 -19.52
N ALA A 55 29.59 -14.16 -18.68
CA ALA A 55 29.32 -14.10 -17.25
C ALA A 55 30.14 -13.02 -16.50
N LEU A 56 31.30 -12.61 -17.05
CA LEU A 56 32.13 -11.55 -16.48
C LEU A 56 31.62 -10.16 -16.89
N GLU A 57 31.15 -10.00 -18.12
CA GLU A 57 30.59 -8.75 -18.64
C GLU A 57 29.16 -8.50 -18.12
N ASP A 58 28.32 -9.55 -18.05
CA ASP A 58 26.95 -9.48 -17.55
C ASP A 58 26.58 -10.69 -16.67
N PRO A 59 26.84 -10.61 -15.35
CA PRO A 59 26.58 -11.71 -14.42
C PRO A 59 25.09 -12.01 -14.17
N GLU A 60 24.19 -11.10 -14.51
CA GLU A 60 22.73 -11.27 -14.31
C GLU A 60 22.08 -12.01 -15.49
N ASP A 61 22.80 -12.10 -16.61
CA ASP A 61 22.34 -12.74 -17.83
C ASP A 61 22.30 -14.27 -17.73
N ALA A 62 21.22 -14.85 -18.22
CA ALA A 62 20.98 -16.29 -18.20
C ALA A 62 21.71 -17.02 -19.36
N ASP A 63 22.09 -16.32 -20.42
CA ASP A 63 22.76 -16.88 -21.61
C ASP A 63 24.08 -17.58 -21.27
N SER A 64 24.88 -16.99 -20.37
CA SER A 64 26.13 -17.59 -19.92
C SER A 64 25.92 -19.00 -19.34
N ASN A 65 24.85 -19.18 -18.56
CA ASN A 65 24.47 -20.47 -17.98
C ASN A 65 23.88 -21.42 -19.01
N SER A 66 23.19 -20.90 -20.03
CA SER A 66 22.72 -21.69 -21.18
C SER A 66 23.91 -22.33 -21.92
N ILE A 67 24.98 -21.56 -22.17
CA ILE A 67 26.21 -22.07 -22.81
C ILE A 67 26.90 -23.12 -21.92
N PHE A 68 27.02 -22.87 -20.61
CA PHE A 68 27.57 -23.87 -19.68
C PHE A 68 26.73 -25.16 -19.65
N ALA A 69 25.41 -25.05 -19.73
CA ALA A 69 24.53 -26.21 -19.82
C ALA A 69 24.72 -26.98 -21.13
N ALA A 70 24.93 -26.29 -22.25
CA ALA A 70 25.26 -26.93 -23.54
C ALA A 70 26.57 -27.71 -23.47
N VAL A 71 27.61 -27.12 -22.88
CA VAL A 71 28.90 -27.80 -22.63
C VAL A 71 28.72 -29.04 -21.75
N LYS A 72 27.93 -28.94 -20.68
CA LYS A 72 27.62 -30.09 -19.83
C LYS A 72 26.89 -31.20 -20.59
N THR A 73 25.91 -30.85 -21.41
CA THR A 73 25.16 -31.81 -22.24
C THR A 73 26.08 -32.50 -23.25
N TYR A 74 27.01 -31.77 -23.83
CA TYR A 74 28.07 -32.33 -24.68
C TYR A 74 28.91 -33.37 -23.94
N GLU A 75 29.42 -33.06 -22.74
CA GLU A 75 30.21 -33.99 -21.94
C GLU A 75 29.42 -35.25 -21.56
N ASP A 76 28.16 -35.06 -21.15
CA ASP A 76 27.26 -36.15 -20.79
C ASP A 76 27.01 -37.09 -21.98
N LEU A 77 26.88 -36.56 -23.19
CA LEU A 77 26.66 -37.38 -24.39
C LEU A 77 27.95 -38.07 -24.87
N ILE A 78 29.11 -37.40 -24.80
CA ILE A 78 30.41 -38.03 -25.08
C ILE A 78 30.66 -39.19 -24.11
N SER A 79 30.37 -39.02 -22.82
CA SER A 79 30.52 -40.08 -21.81
C SER A 79 29.66 -41.32 -22.09
N LYS A 80 28.56 -41.13 -22.84
CA LYS A 80 27.65 -42.18 -23.30
C LYS A 80 28.05 -42.77 -24.66
N GLY A 81 29.14 -42.31 -25.27
CA GLY A 81 29.68 -42.86 -26.53
C GLY A 81 29.08 -42.27 -27.81
N TYR A 82 28.32 -41.17 -27.73
CA TYR A 82 27.88 -40.44 -28.92
C TYR A 82 29.05 -39.65 -29.53
N LYS A 83 29.04 -39.47 -30.86
CA LYS A 83 29.93 -38.49 -31.50
C LYS A 83 29.25 -37.13 -31.42
N VAL A 84 29.80 -36.19 -30.65
CA VAL A 84 29.12 -34.93 -30.38
C VAL A 84 30.03 -33.75 -30.66
N GLU A 85 29.45 -32.67 -31.15
CA GLU A 85 30.06 -31.35 -31.17
C GLU A 85 29.14 -30.35 -30.47
N VAL A 86 29.69 -29.34 -29.80
CA VAL A 86 28.93 -28.27 -29.15
C VAL A 86 29.17 -26.94 -29.85
N ILE A 87 28.10 -26.19 -30.05
CA ILE A 87 28.16 -24.85 -30.64
C ILE A 87 27.27 -23.86 -29.89
N THR A 88 27.64 -22.60 -29.98
CA THR A 88 26.78 -21.47 -29.66
C THR A 88 26.52 -20.68 -30.94
N VAL A 89 25.25 -20.55 -31.32
CA VAL A 89 24.80 -19.77 -32.48
C VAL A 89 24.05 -18.55 -31.98
N ALA A 90 24.20 -17.43 -32.68
CA ALA A 90 23.50 -16.22 -32.30
C ALA A 90 22.75 -15.55 -33.45
N GLY A 91 21.66 -14.87 -33.12
CA GLY A 91 20.88 -14.06 -34.04
C GLY A 91 21.43 -12.65 -34.19
N VAL A 92 20.54 -11.66 -34.27
CA VAL A 92 20.88 -10.24 -34.33
C VAL A 92 20.11 -9.49 -33.25
N LYS A 93 20.66 -8.37 -32.79
CA LYS A 93 20.10 -7.56 -31.68
C LYS A 93 18.61 -7.25 -31.79
N ASP A 94 18.15 -6.88 -32.99
CA ASP A 94 16.76 -6.48 -33.23
C ASP A 94 15.79 -7.68 -33.39
N ARG A 95 16.29 -8.92 -33.23
CA ARG A 95 15.53 -10.17 -33.32
C ARG A 95 14.75 -10.31 -34.65
N GLY A 96 13.70 -11.14 -34.65
CA GLY A 96 12.82 -11.34 -35.80
C GLY A 96 13.43 -12.21 -36.90
N VAL A 97 12.92 -12.06 -38.13
CA VAL A 97 13.27 -12.95 -39.26
C VAL A 97 14.77 -12.95 -39.57
N GLN A 98 15.44 -11.81 -39.41
CA GLN A 98 16.88 -11.67 -39.66
C GLN A 98 17.72 -12.48 -38.65
N ALA A 99 17.27 -12.55 -37.40
CA ALA A 99 17.91 -13.38 -36.38
C ALA A 99 17.77 -14.86 -36.73
N ASP A 100 16.56 -15.28 -37.10
CA ASP A 100 16.26 -16.66 -37.48
C ASP A 100 17.06 -17.08 -38.73
N GLU A 101 17.20 -16.18 -39.72
CA GLU A 101 18.04 -16.40 -40.92
C GLU A 101 19.52 -16.53 -40.58
N LYS A 102 20.06 -15.68 -39.69
CA LYS A 102 21.46 -15.75 -39.25
C LYS A 102 21.73 -17.07 -38.52
N ILE A 103 20.88 -17.44 -37.56
CA ILE A 103 21.00 -18.71 -36.82
C ILE A 103 20.99 -19.91 -37.76
N LEU A 104 20.12 -19.89 -38.76
CA LEU A 104 20.05 -20.94 -39.78
C LEU A 104 21.33 -21.01 -40.62
N ALA A 105 21.86 -19.86 -41.04
CA ALA A 105 23.09 -19.78 -41.82
C ALA A 105 24.31 -20.25 -41.02
N GLU A 106 24.42 -19.86 -39.75
CA GLU A 106 25.47 -20.32 -38.83
C GLU A 106 25.39 -21.83 -38.61
N THR A 107 24.19 -22.36 -38.36
CA THR A 107 23.97 -23.81 -38.20
C THR A 107 24.39 -24.59 -39.45
N LYS A 108 24.05 -24.11 -40.65
CA LYS A 108 24.47 -24.73 -41.92
C LYS A 108 25.98 -24.74 -42.08
N LYS A 109 26.66 -23.64 -41.77
CA LYS A 109 28.14 -23.57 -41.81
C LYS A 109 28.78 -24.60 -40.89
N VAL A 110 28.23 -24.80 -39.70
CA VAL A 110 28.73 -25.83 -38.77
C VAL A 110 28.53 -27.23 -39.35
N LEU A 111 27.38 -27.50 -39.97
CA LEU A 111 27.09 -28.81 -40.56
C LEU A 111 28.00 -29.19 -41.73
N GLU A 112 28.58 -28.21 -42.42
CA GLU A 112 29.61 -28.45 -43.45
C GLU A 112 30.90 -29.02 -42.83
N VAL A 113 31.28 -28.55 -41.65
CA VAL A 113 32.48 -28.99 -40.91
C VAL A 113 32.19 -30.27 -40.11
N PHE A 114 31.02 -30.32 -39.47
CA PHE A 114 30.58 -31.42 -38.64
C PHE A 114 29.20 -31.91 -39.11
N PRO A 115 29.14 -32.84 -40.09
CA PRO A 115 27.87 -33.38 -40.55
C PRO A 115 27.26 -34.27 -39.46
N SER A 116 26.24 -33.77 -38.76
CA SER A 116 25.48 -34.47 -37.73
C SER A 116 24.15 -34.99 -38.25
N ASN A 117 23.58 -36.00 -37.58
CA ASN A 117 22.26 -36.58 -37.91
C ASN A 117 21.19 -36.30 -36.85
N GLY A 118 21.51 -35.51 -35.82
CA GLY A 118 20.53 -35.02 -34.87
C GLY A 118 21.02 -33.79 -34.09
N ALA A 119 20.09 -32.95 -33.65
CA ALA A 119 20.35 -31.78 -32.81
C ALA A 119 19.87 -32.00 -31.37
N VAL A 120 20.61 -31.47 -30.40
CA VAL A 120 20.14 -31.26 -29.04
C VAL A 120 20.16 -29.77 -28.77
N ILE A 121 19.00 -29.15 -28.64
CA ILE A 121 18.88 -27.71 -28.46
C ILE A 121 18.91 -27.38 -26.96
N VAL A 122 19.71 -26.39 -26.58
CA VAL A 122 19.77 -25.85 -25.23
C VAL A 122 19.36 -24.38 -25.29
N SER A 123 18.42 -24.02 -24.43
CA SER A 123 17.79 -22.70 -24.41
C SER A 123 17.34 -22.36 -22.99
N ASP A 124 17.40 -21.09 -22.61
CA ASP A 124 17.02 -20.60 -21.29
C ASP A 124 15.59 -19.99 -21.24
N GLY A 125 15.00 -19.68 -22.40
CA GLY A 125 13.73 -18.95 -22.49
C GLY A 125 12.86 -19.27 -23.72
N GLU A 126 11.63 -18.75 -23.70
CA GLU A 126 10.65 -18.95 -24.79
C GLU A 126 11.08 -18.28 -26.11
N ASP A 127 11.86 -17.21 -26.05
CA ASP A 127 12.29 -16.46 -27.23
C ASP A 127 13.26 -17.28 -28.09
N ASP A 128 14.26 -17.93 -27.49
CA ASP A 128 15.19 -18.83 -28.19
C ASP A 128 14.52 -20.08 -28.74
N GLU A 129 13.54 -20.64 -28.01
CA GLU A 129 12.81 -21.81 -28.47
C GLU A 129 11.96 -21.54 -29.72
N SER A 130 11.62 -20.28 -29.98
CA SER A 130 10.88 -19.90 -31.19
C SER A 130 11.65 -20.23 -32.49
N VAL A 131 12.98 -20.42 -32.41
CA VAL A 131 13.84 -20.75 -33.55
C VAL A 131 13.90 -22.27 -33.82
N ILE A 132 13.38 -23.11 -32.92
CA ILE A 132 13.40 -24.58 -33.07
C ILE A 132 12.78 -25.04 -34.40
N PRO A 133 11.59 -24.56 -34.84
CA PRO A 133 11.03 -24.95 -36.13
C PRO A 133 11.92 -24.60 -37.32
N VAL A 134 12.72 -23.54 -37.20
CA VAL A 134 13.66 -23.09 -38.25
C VAL A 134 14.84 -24.05 -38.33
N ILE A 135 15.41 -24.46 -37.19
CA ILE A 135 16.52 -25.43 -37.12
C ILE A 135 16.06 -26.82 -37.59
N GLN A 136 14.82 -27.22 -37.28
CA GLN A 136 14.24 -28.51 -37.71
C GLN A 136 14.22 -28.69 -39.23
N ASN A 137 14.21 -27.60 -40.01
CA ASN A 137 14.28 -27.67 -41.47
C ASN A 137 15.64 -28.15 -42.00
N VAL A 138 16.70 -28.09 -41.20
CA VAL A 138 18.07 -28.44 -41.61
C VAL A 138 18.61 -29.66 -40.87
N LEU A 139 18.25 -29.81 -39.59
CA LEU A 139 18.72 -30.91 -38.76
C LEU A 139 17.57 -31.43 -37.87
N PRO A 140 17.29 -32.75 -37.85
CA PRO A 140 16.28 -33.30 -36.97
C PRO A 140 16.60 -33.02 -35.49
N VAL A 141 15.69 -32.37 -34.78
CA VAL A 141 15.85 -32.09 -33.35
C VAL A 141 15.45 -33.34 -32.55
N VAL A 142 16.45 -33.95 -31.91
CA VAL A 142 16.29 -35.19 -31.12
C VAL A 142 15.82 -34.87 -29.71
N SER A 143 16.27 -33.74 -29.15
CA SER A 143 15.93 -33.31 -27.80
C SER A 143 16.02 -31.79 -27.65
N VAL A 144 15.19 -31.25 -26.76
CA VAL A 144 15.24 -29.85 -26.32
C VAL A 144 15.46 -29.87 -24.81
N GLN A 145 16.51 -29.19 -24.36
CA GLN A 145 16.89 -29.10 -22.96
C GLN A 145 16.74 -27.64 -22.51
N ARG A 146 15.62 -27.38 -21.82
CA ARG A 146 15.35 -26.06 -21.25
C ARG A 146 16.13 -25.86 -19.95
N VAL A 147 16.87 -24.77 -19.86
CA VAL A 147 17.70 -24.39 -18.72
C VAL A 147 17.02 -23.23 -18.00
N VAL A 148 16.17 -23.56 -17.02
CA VAL A 148 15.54 -22.51 -16.21
C VAL A 148 16.46 -22.15 -15.04
N MET A 149 16.97 -20.93 -15.06
CA MET A 149 17.68 -20.36 -13.90
C MET A 149 16.68 -20.22 -12.76
N LYS A 150 16.94 -20.91 -11.64
CA LYS A 150 16.09 -20.81 -10.45
C LYS A 150 16.32 -19.46 -9.75
N VAL A 151 15.64 -18.42 -10.23
CA VAL A 151 15.45 -17.19 -9.48
C VAL A 151 14.36 -17.44 -8.43
N SER A 152 14.49 -16.86 -7.24
CA SER A 152 13.74 -17.28 -6.04
C SER A 152 12.22 -17.36 -6.22
N ARG A 153 11.59 -18.40 -5.63
CA ARG A 153 10.12 -18.67 -5.62
C ARG A 153 9.23 -17.46 -5.25
N SER A 154 9.77 -16.45 -4.57
CA SER A 154 9.00 -15.26 -4.16
C SER A 154 8.62 -14.34 -5.32
N VAL A 155 9.39 -14.34 -6.42
CA VAL A 155 9.18 -13.40 -7.53
C VAL A 155 8.08 -13.88 -8.48
N GLU A 156 8.05 -15.18 -8.80
CA GLU A 156 7.00 -15.79 -9.65
C GLU A 156 5.59 -15.60 -9.06
N TYR A 157 5.44 -15.83 -7.75
CA TYR A 157 4.16 -15.66 -7.07
C TYR A 157 3.72 -14.19 -7.07
N SER A 158 4.64 -13.26 -6.83
CA SER A 158 4.35 -11.83 -6.84
C SER A 158 3.88 -11.34 -8.21
N TYR A 159 4.49 -11.77 -9.31
CA TYR A 159 4.06 -11.39 -10.67
C TYR A 159 2.69 -11.96 -11.03
N ALA A 160 2.44 -13.23 -10.71
CA ALA A 160 1.14 -13.86 -10.97
C ALA A 160 0.01 -13.18 -10.18
N VAL A 161 0.27 -12.83 -8.92
CA VAL A 161 -0.69 -12.11 -8.07
C VAL A 161 -0.91 -10.68 -8.60
N PHE A 162 0.16 -9.97 -8.95
CA PHE A 162 0.06 -8.61 -9.49
C PHE A 162 -0.73 -8.57 -10.81
N GLY A 163 -0.42 -9.45 -11.76
CA GLY A 163 -1.15 -9.55 -13.02
C GLY A 163 -2.63 -9.89 -12.83
N LYS A 164 -2.96 -10.74 -11.85
CA LYS A 164 -4.35 -11.05 -11.48
C LYS A 164 -5.10 -9.81 -10.99
N TYR A 165 -4.48 -8.97 -10.16
CA TYR A 165 -5.10 -7.72 -9.70
C TYR A 165 -5.27 -6.70 -10.82
N LEU A 166 -4.28 -6.58 -11.71
CA LEU A 166 -4.38 -5.68 -12.87
C LEU A 166 -5.53 -6.11 -13.80
N LYS A 167 -5.67 -7.42 -14.03
CA LYS A 167 -6.79 -7.99 -14.79
C LYS A 167 -8.14 -7.75 -14.11
N MET A 168 -8.21 -7.83 -12.78
CA MET A 168 -9.42 -7.48 -12.03
C MET A 168 -9.77 -6.00 -12.17
N ILE A 169 -8.79 -5.10 -12.07
CA ILE A 169 -9.02 -3.66 -12.26
C ILE A 169 -9.57 -3.39 -13.66
N ALA A 170 -9.00 -3.99 -14.71
CA ALA A 170 -9.42 -3.72 -16.09
C ALA A 170 -10.77 -4.37 -16.46
N TYR A 171 -10.96 -5.66 -16.15
CA TYR A 171 -12.03 -6.46 -16.74
C TYR A 171 -13.15 -6.86 -15.77
N ASP A 172 -12.94 -6.81 -14.46
CA ASP A 172 -14.01 -7.10 -13.51
C ASP A 172 -14.90 -5.86 -13.34
N SER A 173 -16.16 -5.96 -13.76
CA SER A 173 -17.13 -4.85 -13.70
C SER A 173 -17.27 -4.25 -12.31
N LYS A 174 -17.07 -5.04 -11.25
CA LYS A 174 -17.15 -4.53 -9.87
C LYS A 174 -15.96 -3.63 -9.54
N TYR A 175 -14.74 -4.06 -9.87
CA TYR A 175 -13.52 -3.32 -9.52
C TYR A 175 -13.21 -2.20 -10.51
N SER A 176 -13.45 -2.43 -11.80
CA SER A 176 -13.24 -1.45 -12.88
C SER A 176 -14.04 -0.16 -12.66
N LYS A 177 -15.29 -0.26 -12.17
CA LYS A 177 -16.10 0.94 -11.86
C LYS A 177 -15.42 1.86 -10.83
N PHE A 178 -14.80 1.30 -9.79
CA PHE A 178 -14.17 2.10 -8.74
C PHE A 178 -12.76 2.56 -9.12
N PHE A 179 -11.96 1.69 -9.75
CA PHE A 179 -10.55 1.99 -10.05
C PHE A 179 -10.34 2.75 -11.36
N LEU A 180 -11.19 2.54 -12.36
CA LEU A 180 -11.10 3.20 -13.67
C LEU A 180 -12.28 4.14 -13.89
N GLY A 181 -13.51 3.73 -13.53
CA GLY A 181 -14.72 4.51 -13.76
C GLY A 181 -14.75 5.83 -12.99
N VAL A 182 -14.63 5.78 -11.67
CA VAL A 182 -14.66 7.00 -10.82
C VAL A 182 -13.53 7.97 -11.19
N PRO A 183 -12.25 7.56 -11.27
CA PRO A 183 -11.19 8.45 -11.73
C PRO A 183 -11.40 8.94 -13.17
N GLY A 184 -11.87 8.08 -14.08
CA GLY A 184 -12.13 8.45 -15.47
C GLY A 184 -13.20 9.54 -15.60
N ILE A 185 -14.29 9.45 -14.82
CA ILE A 185 -15.32 10.49 -14.77
C ILE A 185 -14.75 11.79 -14.19
N LEU A 186 -13.95 11.72 -13.12
CA LEU A 186 -13.31 12.90 -12.53
C LEU A 186 -12.38 13.60 -13.52
N LEU A 187 -11.58 12.84 -14.27
CA LEU A 187 -10.70 13.37 -15.33
C LEU A 187 -11.51 14.01 -16.47
N LEU A 188 -12.63 13.39 -16.86
CA LEU A 188 -13.52 13.93 -17.89
C LEU A 188 -14.14 15.27 -17.44
N ILE A 189 -14.67 15.32 -16.20
CA ILE A 189 -15.21 16.55 -15.62
C ILE A 189 -14.12 17.62 -15.54
N GLY A 190 -12.91 17.28 -15.10
CA GLY A 190 -11.77 18.18 -15.06
C GLY A 190 -11.39 18.75 -16.44
N GLY A 191 -11.35 17.89 -17.47
CA GLY A 191 -11.08 18.28 -18.84
C GLY A 191 -12.15 19.23 -19.42
N VAL A 192 -13.42 18.95 -19.16
CA VAL A 192 -14.52 19.85 -19.52
C VAL A 192 -14.40 21.17 -18.77
N ALA A 193 -14.13 21.13 -17.46
CA ALA A 193 -13.96 22.33 -16.64
C ALA A 193 -12.83 23.25 -17.12
N THR A 194 -11.73 22.68 -17.65
CA THR A 194 -10.65 23.47 -18.26
C THR A 194 -11.08 24.21 -19.53
N VAL A 195 -11.92 23.58 -20.37
CA VAL A 195 -12.40 24.22 -21.61
C VAL A 195 -13.30 25.42 -21.31
N PHE A 196 -14.12 25.34 -20.26
CA PHE A 196 -15.07 26.39 -19.88
C PHE A 196 -14.53 27.41 -18.87
N GLY A 197 -13.28 27.25 -18.40
CA GLY A 197 -12.66 28.18 -17.44
C GLY A 197 -13.17 28.10 -16.00
N TYR A 198 -13.99 27.11 -15.64
CA TYR A 198 -14.52 26.89 -14.28
C TYR A 198 -13.71 25.86 -13.49
N THR A 199 -12.41 25.76 -13.77
CA THR A 199 -11.58 24.67 -13.27
C THR A 199 -11.43 24.72 -11.75
N ALA A 200 -11.28 25.93 -11.18
CA ALA A 200 -11.10 26.11 -9.75
C ALA A 200 -12.37 25.75 -8.95
N GLU A 201 -13.53 26.22 -9.40
CA GLU A 201 -14.82 26.00 -8.73
C GLU A 201 -15.21 24.53 -8.78
N ILE A 202 -15.11 23.90 -9.96
CA ILE A 202 -15.44 22.48 -10.13
C ILE A 202 -14.47 21.61 -9.34
N PHE A 203 -13.17 21.93 -9.34
CA PHE A 203 -12.18 21.20 -8.55
C PHE A 203 -12.44 21.33 -7.04
N ALA A 204 -12.76 22.53 -6.55
CA ALA A 204 -13.09 22.75 -5.15
C ALA A 204 -14.32 21.94 -4.71
N VAL A 205 -15.36 21.88 -5.56
CA VAL A 205 -16.55 21.06 -5.32
C VAL A 205 -16.19 19.57 -5.30
N LEU A 206 -15.41 19.08 -6.28
CA LEU A 206 -14.99 17.68 -6.35
C LEU A 206 -14.18 17.27 -5.11
N VAL A 207 -13.19 18.07 -4.72
CA VAL A 207 -12.37 17.81 -3.53
C VAL A 207 -13.22 17.81 -2.26
N SER A 208 -14.18 18.73 -2.15
CA SER A 208 -15.10 18.79 -1.01
C SER A 208 -15.98 17.54 -0.92
N ILE A 209 -16.54 17.06 -2.04
CA ILE A 209 -17.33 15.83 -2.09
C ILE A 209 -16.47 14.63 -1.70
N LEU A 210 -15.25 14.53 -2.25
CA LEU A 210 -14.34 13.42 -2.00
C LEU A 210 -13.88 13.39 -0.54
N GLY A 211 -13.51 14.55 0.01
CA GLY A 211 -13.17 14.72 1.42
C GLY A 211 -14.33 14.38 2.34
N GLY A 212 -15.54 14.84 2.01
CA GLY A 212 -16.77 14.47 2.74
C GLY A 212 -17.02 12.97 2.73
N ALA A 213 -16.89 12.31 1.58
CA ALA A 213 -17.05 10.87 1.46
C ALA A 213 -16.00 10.10 2.30
N PHE A 214 -14.75 10.58 2.31
CA PHE A 214 -13.71 9.99 3.15
C PHE A 214 -13.97 10.19 4.64
N LEU A 215 -14.45 11.36 5.08
CA LEU A 215 -14.82 11.58 6.47
C LEU A 215 -15.98 10.67 6.90
N ILE A 216 -17.02 10.57 6.07
CA ILE A 216 -18.16 9.66 6.32
C ILE A 216 -17.65 8.23 6.53
N ARG A 217 -16.72 7.78 5.69
CA ARG A 217 -16.20 6.41 5.76
C ARG A 217 -15.19 6.20 6.88
N ALA A 218 -14.28 7.14 7.11
CA ALA A 218 -13.22 7.04 8.11
C ALA A 218 -13.77 7.00 9.53
N PHE A 219 -14.87 7.72 9.78
CA PHE A 219 -15.53 7.77 11.09
C PHE A 219 -16.74 6.84 11.19
N ASP A 220 -16.98 5.97 10.19
CA ASP A 220 -18.16 5.10 10.11
C ASP A 220 -19.46 5.87 10.46
N ILE A 221 -19.61 7.10 9.93
CA ILE A 221 -20.71 8.01 10.26
C ILE A 221 -22.07 7.37 9.89
N ASP A 222 -22.10 6.57 8.84
CA ASP A 222 -23.22 5.75 8.40
C ASP A 222 -23.70 4.76 9.47
N ARG A 223 -22.77 4.09 10.15
CA ARG A 223 -23.07 3.15 11.25
C ARG A 223 -23.43 3.89 12.53
N ALA A 224 -22.72 4.98 12.84
CA ALA A 224 -23.05 5.82 13.99
C ALA A 224 -24.49 6.36 13.87
N TRP A 225 -24.86 6.86 12.69
CA TRP A 225 -26.20 7.37 12.39
C TRP A 225 -27.29 6.30 12.52
N SER A 226 -27.09 5.10 11.95
CA SER A 226 -28.07 4.01 12.04
C SER A 226 -28.26 3.46 13.46
N SER A 227 -27.22 3.50 14.29
CA SER A 227 -27.32 3.15 15.71
C SER A 227 -28.01 4.24 16.54
N TRP A 228 -27.88 5.49 16.13
CA TRP A 228 -28.52 6.66 16.76
C TRP A 228 -30.00 6.81 16.33
N SER A 229 -30.40 6.32 15.17
CA SER A 229 -31.75 6.49 14.62
C SER A 229 -32.81 5.51 15.14
N LYS A 230 -32.50 4.67 16.15
CA LYS A 230 -33.54 3.87 16.83
C LYS A 230 -34.42 4.81 17.66
N PRO A 231 -35.72 4.97 17.34
CA PRO A 231 -36.59 5.95 17.98
C PRO A 231 -36.96 5.48 19.39
N THR A 232 -35.99 5.61 20.30
CA THR A 232 -36.21 5.46 21.73
C THR A 232 -36.31 6.85 22.34
N PRO A 233 -37.22 7.11 23.29
CA PRO A 233 -37.32 8.40 23.97
C PRO A 233 -35.97 8.90 24.52
N MET A 234 -35.11 7.96 24.94
CA MET A 234 -33.78 8.24 25.47
C MET A 234 -32.77 8.65 24.40
N GLY A 235 -32.83 8.01 23.22
CA GLY A 235 -32.05 8.39 22.06
C GLY A 235 -32.39 9.82 21.62
N PHE A 236 -33.68 10.17 21.59
CA PHE A 236 -34.12 11.54 21.29
C PHE A 236 -33.60 12.58 22.28
N ILE A 237 -33.72 12.33 23.59
CA ILE A 237 -33.17 13.24 24.62
C ILE A 237 -31.68 13.44 24.41
N ARG A 238 -30.92 12.36 24.17
CA ARG A 238 -29.48 12.42 23.96
C ARG A 238 -29.10 13.15 22.67
N ILE A 239 -29.79 12.89 21.56
CA ILE A 239 -29.53 13.56 20.28
C ILE A 239 -29.83 15.05 20.38
N PHE A 240 -31.00 15.40 20.92
CA PHE A 240 -31.41 16.79 21.06
C PHE A 240 -30.41 17.58 21.92
N THR A 241 -30.00 17.03 23.05
CA THR A 241 -29.04 17.68 23.96
C THR A 241 -27.62 17.74 23.41
N VAL A 242 -27.18 16.72 22.64
CA VAL A 242 -25.90 16.75 21.93
C VAL A 242 -25.90 17.82 20.83
N VAL A 243 -26.94 17.86 20.00
CA VAL A 243 -27.05 18.85 18.91
C VAL A 243 -27.16 20.26 19.49
N ALA A 244 -28.04 20.48 20.47
CA ALA A 244 -28.16 21.76 21.15
C ALA A 244 -26.85 22.17 21.83
N GLY A 245 -26.17 21.23 22.49
CA GLY A 245 -24.87 21.47 23.11
C GLY A 245 -23.77 21.86 22.12
N ILE A 246 -23.68 21.17 20.97
CA ILE A 246 -22.75 21.52 19.89
C ILE A 246 -23.05 22.92 19.34
N LEU A 247 -24.33 23.23 19.09
CA LEU A 247 -24.73 24.56 18.62
C LEU A 247 -24.36 25.66 19.62
N LEU A 248 -24.51 25.42 20.91
CA LEU A 248 -24.09 26.34 21.96
C LEU A 248 -22.57 26.49 22.02
N ILE A 249 -21.81 25.38 21.91
CA ILE A 249 -20.35 25.42 21.86
C ILE A 249 -19.89 26.24 20.64
N LEU A 250 -20.48 26.04 19.47
CA LEU A 250 -20.18 26.85 18.28
C LEU A 250 -20.56 28.32 18.48
N SER A 251 -21.69 28.58 19.15
CA SER A 251 -22.15 29.93 19.50
C SER A 251 -21.27 30.64 20.55
N SER A 252 -20.41 29.90 21.26
CA SER A 252 -19.46 30.51 22.21
C SER A 252 -18.37 31.32 21.51
N VAL A 253 -18.00 30.95 20.28
CA VAL A 253 -16.98 31.67 19.49
C VAL A 253 -17.41 33.10 19.16
N PRO A 254 -18.57 33.35 18.52
CA PRO A 254 -19.02 34.72 18.27
C PRO A 254 -19.31 35.48 19.57
N ALA A 255 -19.75 34.82 20.64
CA ALA A 255 -19.93 35.47 21.94
C ALA A 255 -18.60 35.95 22.54
N GLY A 256 -17.54 35.14 22.49
CA GLY A 256 -16.20 35.56 22.90
C GLY A 256 -15.65 36.69 22.03
N ILE A 257 -15.86 36.65 20.71
CA ILE A 257 -15.44 37.74 19.81
C ILE A 257 -16.17 39.04 20.17
N SER A 258 -17.47 38.97 20.48
CA SER A 258 -18.29 40.16 20.77
C SER A 258 -17.93 40.89 22.07
N THR A 259 -17.23 40.21 22.98
CA THR A 259 -16.80 40.79 24.26
C THR A 259 -15.39 41.40 24.21
N VAL A 260 -14.62 41.15 23.15
CA VAL A 260 -13.31 41.78 22.96
C VAL A 260 -13.51 43.23 22.52
N ASP A 261 -12.80 44.16 23.15
CA ASP A 261 -12.90 45.57 22.82
C ASP A 261 -12.49 45.84 21.35
N SER A 262 -13.37 46.52 20.61
CA SER A 262 -13.15 46.87 19.20
C SER A 262 -11.94 47.78 18.98
N GLU A 263 -11.53 48.56 19.98
CA GLU A 263 -10.33 49.42 19.89
C GLU A 263 -9.03 48.59 19.85
N LEU A 264 -8.99 47.46 20.55
CA LEU A 264 -7.84 46.54 20.55
C LEU A 264 -7.73 45.79 19.21
N ILE A 265 -8.87 45.47 18.58
CA ILE A 265 -8.95 44.78 17.28
C ILE A 265 -8.58 45.72 16.12
N GLY A 266 -8.91 47.01 16.23
CA GLY A 266 -8.67 48.04 15.21
C GLY A 266 -7.21 48.49 15.08
N SER A 267 -6.32 48.08 15.98
CA SER A 267 -4.88 48.36 15.87
C SER A 267 -4.26 47.63 14.66
N ASN A 268 -3.38 48.31 13.91
CA ASN A 268 -2.69 47.77 12.72
C ASN A 268 -1.56 46.77 13.08
N SER A 269 -1.73 45.95 14.12
CA SER A 269 -0.77 44.89 14.47
C SER A 269 -0.98 43.63 13.62
N GLU A 270 0.10 42.86 13.43
CA GLU A 270 0.05 41.58 12.74
C GLU A 270 -0.90 40.60 13.46
N PHE A 271 -1.51 39.69 12.71
CA PHE A 271 -2.48 38.71 13.24
C PHE A 271 -1.93 37.88 14.41
N ILE A 272 -0.62 37.61 14.39
CA ILE A 272 0.08 36.83 15.43
C ILE A 272 0.14 37.60 16.75
N ASP A 273 0.38 38.91 16.71
CA ASP A 273 0.45 39.74 17.91
C ASP A 273 -0.92 39.88 18.57
N LYS A 274 -2.01 39.93 17.79
CA LYS A 274 -3.39 39.98 18.31
C LYS A 274 -3.79 38.70 19.03
N ILE A 275 -3.31 37.55 18.57
CA ILE A 275 -3.60 36.25 19.20
C ILE A 275 -2.72 36.01 20.43
N SER A 276 -1.55 36.65 20.51
CA SER A 276 -0.65 36.53 21.67
C SER A 276 -0.94 37.53 22.79
N ASP A 277 -1.85 38.49 22.58
CA ASP A 277 -2.20 39.49 23.59
C ASP A 277 -3.03 38.87 24.73
N LYS A 278 -2.52 39.02 25.95
CA LYS A 278 -3.14 38.46 27.17
C LYS A 278 -4.53 39.05 27.41
N ILE A 279 -4.74 40.33 27.17
CA ILE A 279 -6.02 41.01 27.42
C ILE A 279 -7.06 40.55 26.41
N ILE A 280 -6.68 40.42 25.13
CA ILE A 280 -7.56 39.91 24.06
C ILE A 280 -8.01 38.48 24.38
N ILE A 281 -7.08 37.60 24.74
CA ILE A 281 -7.40 36.23 25.15
C ILE A 281 -8.30 36.22 26.39
N GLY A 282 -7.98 37.03 27.41
CA GLY A 282 -8.76 37.11 28.63
C GLY A 282 -10.21 37.53 28.40
N GLN A 283 -10.43 38.59 27.62
CA GLN A 283 -11.75 39.08 27.26
C GLN A 283 -12.52 38.06 26.41
N PHE A 284 -11.87 37.44 25.42
CA PHE A 284 -12.47 36.40 24.60
C PHE A 284 -12.93 35.21 25.44
N VAL A 285 -12.05 34.70 26.33
CA VAL A 285 -12.37 33.58 27.21
C VAL A 285 -13.54 33.96 28.10
N THR A 286 -13.56 35.16 28.69
CA THR A 286 -14.64 35.62 29.58
C THR A 286 -16.00 35.64 28.89
N GLY A 287 -16.08 36.09 27.63
CA GLY A 287 -17.33 36.09 26.86
C GLY A 287 -17.74 34.72 26.33
N ALA A 288 -16.79 33.89 25.93
CA ALA A 288 -17.08 32.54 25.43
C ALA A 288 -17.50 31.58 26.55
N LEU A 289 -16.93 31.72 27.75
CA LEU A 289 -17.04 30.75 28.83
C LEU A 289 -18.48 30.39 29.21
N PRO A 290 -19.42 31.34 29.42
CA PRO A 290 -20.75 31.00 29.90
C PRO A 290 -21.52 30.13 28.90
N ILE A 291 -21.51 30.51 27.60
CA ILE A 291 -22.23 29.77 26.57
C ILE A 291 -21.58 28.41 26.31
N LEU A 292 -20.25 28.35 26.32
CA LEU A 292 -19.49 27.11 26.20
C LEU A 292 -19.83 26.15 27.36
N TRP A 293 -19.88 26.65 28.59
CA TRP A 293 -20.24 25.85 29.78
C TRP A 293 -21.68 25.34 29.74
N ILE A 294 -22.63 26.16 29.29
CA ILE A 294 -24.02 25.73 29.08
C ILE A 294 -24.07 24.65 27.98
N GLY A 295 -23.30 24.80 26.91
CA GLY A 295 -23.21 23.81 25.84
C GLY A 295 -22.67 22.46 26.32
N MET A 296 -21.53 22.44 27.02
CA MET A 296 -20.99 21.22 27.63
C MET A 296 -21.94 20.63 28.68
N GLY A 297 -22.56 21.50 29.49
CA GLY A 297 -23.53 21.12 30.51
C GLY A 297 -24.76 20.46 29.92
N ALA A 298 -25.29 20.97 28.81
CA ALA A 298 -26.42 20.38 28.10
C ALA A 298 -26.10 18.97 27.61
N ILE A 299 -24.89 18.74 27.06
CA ILE A 299 -24.45 17.40 26.63
C ILE A 299 -24.39 16.45 27.84
N PHE A 300 -23.71 16.84 28.92
CA PHE A 300 -23.55 15.97 30.08
C PHE A 300 -24.89 15.71 30.80
N ALA A 301 -25.70 16.74 31.03
CA ALA A 301 -27.03 16.61 31.61
C ALA A 301 -27.95 15.73 30.75
N GLY A 302 -27.91 15.92 29.43
CA GLY A 302 -28.66 15.10 28.49
C GLY A 302 -28.25 13.63 28.47
N THR A 303 -26.94 13.36 28.52
CA THR A 303 -26.44 11.98 28.65
C THR A 303 -26.82 11.33 29.97
N LEU A 304 -26.74 12.09 31.08
CA LEU A 304 -27.17 11.62 32.40
C LEU A 304 -28.66 11.28 32.39
N LEU A 305 -29.51 12.17 31.89
CA LEU A 305 -30.95 11.97 31.83
C LEU A 305 -31.32 10.76 30.95
N SER A 306 -30.67 10.64 29.78
CA SER A 306 -30.84 9.50 28.88
C SER A 306 -30.45 8.17 29.54
N ASN A 307 -29.30 8.11 30.22
CA ASN A 307 -28.83 6.90 30.90
C ASN A 307 -29.65 6.58 32.16
N TRP A 308 -30.17 7.61 32.85
CA TRP A 308 -31.01 7.44 34.03
C TRP A 308 -32.36 6.82 33.68
N ILE A 309 -33.04 7.34 32.66
CA ILE A 309 -34.29 6.78 32.14
C ILE A 309 -34.08 5.35 31.62
N GLY A 310 -32.86 5.03 31.16
CA GLY A 310 -32.54 3.74 30.55
C GLY A 310 -32.12 2.63 31.46
N GLY A 311 -32.06 2.89 32.77
CA GLY A 311 -31.56 1.91 33.74
C GLY A 311 -30.10 1.50 33.48
N ILE A 312 -29.32 2.28 32.74
CA ILE A 312 -27.93 1.95 32.44
C ILE A 312 -27.08 2.26 33.68
N PRO A 313 -26.23 1.34 34.19
CA PRO A 313 -25.46 1.52 35.42
C PRO A 313 -24.22 2.42 35.21
N ARG A 314 -24.40 3.59 34.60
CA ARG A 314 -23.35 4.61 34.35
C ARG A 314 -23.66 5.98 34.98
N GLN A 315 -24.75 6.09 35.72
CA GLN A 315 -25.22 7.35 36.33
C GLN A 315 -24.15 8.03 37.20
N ILE A 316 -23.32 7.27 37.91
CA ILE A 316 -22.29 7.82 38.78
C ILE A 316 -21.20 8.56 38.01
N SER A 317 -20.71 7.96 36.92
CA SER A 317 -19.71 8.63 36.09
C SER A 317 -20.28 9.89 35.44
N ASP A 318 -21.57 9.88 35.08
CA ASP A 318 -22.21 11.02 34.42
C ASP A 318 -22.49 12.17 35.39
N ILE A 319 -22.92 11.87 36.62
CA ILE A 319 -23.03 12.86 37.71
C ILE A 319 -21.66 13.48 37.99
N LEU A 320 -20.62 12.65 38.07
CA LEU A 320 -19.27 13.11 38.35
C LEU A 320 -18.75 14.06 37.26
N ARG A 321 -19.05 13.81 35.99
CA ARG A 321 -18.70 14.71 34.87
C ARG A 321 -19.33 16.10 35.03
N ILE A 322 -20.60 16.17 35.45
CA ILE A 322 -21.28 17.45 35.69
C ILE A 322 -20.65 18.19 36.87
N ILE A 323 -20.35 17.48 37.96
CA ILE A 323 -19.70 18.06 39.14
C ILE A 323 -18.31 18.61 38.77
N VAL A 324 -17.52 17.87 37.99
CA VAL A 324 -16.22 18.35 37.48
C VAL A 324 -16.40 19.59 36.62
N LEU A 325 -17.38 19.60 35.70
CA LEU A 325 -17.64 20.75 34.83
C LEU A 325 -17.98 22.02 35.64
N VAL A 326 -18.87 21.91 36.63
CA VAL A 326 -19.24 23.02 37.52
C VAL A 326 -18.04 23.47 38.36
N SER A 327 -17.28 22.51 38.88
CA SER A 327 -16.12 22.74 39.71
C SER A 327 -14.98 23.47 38.99
N LEU A 328 -14.84 23.31 37.67
CA LEU A 328 -13.78 23.95 36.89
C LEU A 328 -14.13 25.38 36.49
N TYR A 329 -15.40 25.77 36.51
CA TYR A 329 -15.85 27.10 36.09
C TYR A 329 -15.14 28.24 36.86
N PRO A 330 -15.06 28.22 38.20
CA PRO A 330 -14.37 29.26 38.97
C PRO A 330 -12.87 29.35 38.65
N THR A 331 -12.23 28.23 38.34
CA THR A 331 -10.80 28.21 38.01
C THR A 331 -10.53 28.92 36.68
N ILE A 332 -11.38 28.68 35.68
CA ILE A 332 -11.18 29.22 34.34
C ILE A 332 -11.59 30.70 34.27
N ILE A 333 -12.62 31.11 35.01
CA ILE A 333 -12.94 32.54 35.12
C ILE A 333 -11.86 33.30 35.88
N GLN A 334 -11.27 32.73 36.94
CA GLN A 334 -10.15 33.34 37.64
C GLN A 334 -8.90 33.42 36.76
N PHE A 335 -8.66 32.41 35.92
CA PHE A 335 -7.60 32.45 34.92
C PHE A 335 -7.80 33.60 33.92
N ALA A 336 -9.04 33.81 33.45
CA ALA A 336 -9.37 34.94 32.59
C ALA A 336 -9.16 36.29 33.30
N ASN A 337 -9.54 36.41 34.57
CA ASN A 337 -9.31 37.62 35.37
C ASN A 337 -7.82 37.93 35.55
N ILE A 338 -6.97 36.93 35.78
CA ILE A 338 -5.51 37.11 35.85
C ILE A 338 -4.97 37.69 34.53
N MET A 339 -5.50 37.24 33.38
CA MET A 339 -5.07 37.74 32.07
C MET A 339 -5.57 39.17 31.78
N ILE A 340 -6.75 39.56 32.28
CA ILE A 340 -7.33 40.89 32.05
C ILE A 340 -6.77 41.94 33.02
N PHE A 341 -6.68 41.61 34.30
CA PHE A 341 -6.41 42.56 35.38
C PHE A 341 -4.99 42.45 35.97
N ASP A 342 -4.15 41.57 35.40
CA ASP A 342 -2.79 41.28 35.86
C ASP A 342 -2.73 40.93 37.36
N GLU A 343 -3.76 40.21 37.84
CA GLU A 343 -3.82 39.74 39.22
C GLU A 343 -2.70 38.74 39.51
N SER A 344 -2.27 38.69 40.78
CA SER A 344 -1.32 37.70 41.25
C SER A 344 -1.78 36.27 40.94
N SER A 345 -0.90 35.45 40.34
CA SER A 345 -1.22 34.05 40.01
C SER A 345 -1.62 33.20 41.22
N PHE A 346 -1.31 33.66 42.44
CA PHE A 346 -1.74 33.00 43.68
C PHE A 346 -3.27 33.01 43.87
N THR A 347 -4.01 33.91 43.21
CA THR A 347 -5.49 33.93 43.24
C THR A 347 -6.13 32.72 42.56
N LEU A 348 -5.37 31.98 41.74
CA LEU A 348 -5.82 30.72 41.13
C LEU A 348 -5.88 29.56 42.13
N ILE A 349 -5.15 29.63 43.23
CA ILE A 349 -5.01 28.52 44.19
C ILE A 349 -6.34 28.20 44.89
N PRO A 350 -7.07 29.17 45.48
CA PRO A 350 -8.34 28.89 46.14
C PRO A 350 -9.41 28.22 45.25
N PRO A 351 -9.73 28.71 44.03
CA PRO A 351 -10.73 28.06 43.18
C PRO A 351 -10.25 26.68 42.69
N LEU A 352 -8.96 26.50 42.41
CA LEU A 352 -8.41 25.20 42.01
C LEU A 352 -8.52 24.17 43.14
N LEU A 353 -8.09 24.52 44.35
CA LEU A 353 -8.15 23.63 45.52
C LEU A 353 -9.60 23.35 45.92
N GLY A 354 -10.46 24.37 45.91
CA GLY A 354 -11.88 24.23 46.18
C GLY A 354 -12.55 23.28 45.19
N GLY A 355 -12.23 23.43 43.91
CA GLY A 355 -12.74 22.53 42.87
C GLY A 355 -12.25 21.09 43.01
N LEU A 356 -10.95 20.90 43.25
CA LEU A 356 -10.37 19.58 43.53
C LEU A 356 -11.00 18.93 44.76
N ALA A 357 -11.23 19.68 45.84
CA ALA A 357 -11.90 19.18 47.03
C ALA A 357 -13.34 18.72 46.73
N VAL A 358 -14.13 19.55 46.03
CA VAL A 358 -15.52 19.21 45.67
C VAL A 358 -15.59 17.95 44.81
N THR A 359 -14.70 17.82 43.82
CA THR A 359 -14.65 16.66 42.93
C THR A 359 -14.23 15.39 43.66
N LEU A 360 -13.19 15.44 44.49
CA LEU A 360 -12.71 14.29 45.28
C LEU A 360 -13.73 13.83 46.34
N ILE A 361 -14.34 14.76 47.07
CA ILE A 361 -15.37 14.45 48.07
C ILE A 361 -16.57 13.79 47.38
N SER A 362 -17.03 14.40 46.28
CA SER A 362 -18.17 13.90 45.51
C SER A 362 -17.89 12.52 44.90
N ALA A 363 -16.69 12.31 44.35
CA ALA A 363 -16.25 11.00 43.86
C ALA A 363 -16.30 9.95 44.97
N THR A 364 -15.71 10.26 46.13
CA THR A 364 -15.66 9.34 47.29
C THR A 364 -17.06 8.96 47.77
N ILE A 365 -17.97 9.92 47.89
CA ILE A 365 -19.36 9.69 48.31
C ILE A 365 -20.10 8.81 47.28
N LEU A 366 -19.99 9.14 45.99
CA LEU A 366 -20.67 8.41 44.92
C LEU A 366 -20.15 6.97 44.79
N PHE A 367 -18.83 6.75 44.84
CA PHE A 367 -18.25 5.41 44.80
C PHE A 367 -18.63 4.56 46.03
N LYS A 368 -18.66 5.16 47.23
CA LYS A 368 -19.12 4.47 48.44
C LYS A 368 -20.58 4.05 48.33
N LYS A 369 -21.44 4.92 47.79
CA LYS A 369 -22.86 4.61 47.54
C LYS A 369 -23.02 3.47 46.53
N TYR A 370 -22.21 3.44 45.47
CA TYR A 370 -22.22 2.37 44.47
C TYR A 370 -21.85 1.01 45.08
N ARG A 371 -20.75 0.97 45.85
CA ARG A 371 -20.25 -0.27 46.45
C ARG A 371 -21.26 -0.88 47.42
N LYS A 372 -21.92 -0.04 48.21
CA LYS A 372 -22.97 -0.46 49.16
C LYS A 372 -24.19 -1.07 48.44
N HIS A 373 -24.62 -0.50 47.31
CA HIS A 373 -25.70 -1.07 46.51
C HIS A 373 -25.32 -2.43 45.91
N LYS A 374 -24.10 -2.56 45.39
CA LYS A 374 -23.60 -3.82 44.83
C LYS A 374 -23.42 -4.92 45.89
N GLU A 375 -22.99 -4.56 47.10
CA GLU A 375 -22.89 -5.49 48.24
C GLU A 375 -24.28 -5.92 48.75
N GLN A 376 -25.31 -5.09 48.62
CA GLN A 376 -26.69 -5.44 49.01
C GLN A 376 -27.37 -6.37 47.99
N GLU A 377 -27.13 -6.21 46.69
CA GLU A 377 -27.64 -7.12 45.65
C GLU A 377 -27.06 -8.54 45.75
N MET A 378 -25.78 -8.69 46.15
CA MET A 378 -25.14 -10.01 46.32
C MET A 378 -25.52 -10.76 47.61
N VAL A 379 -26.25 -10.12 48.53
CA VAL A 379 -26.71 -10.74 49.80
C VAL A 379 -28.21 -11.12 49.72
N SER A 380 -28.90 -10.67 48.66
CA SER A 380 -30.33 -10.95 48.40
C SER A 380 -30.60 -12.03 47.35
N ASP A 381 -29.56 -12.54 46.68
CA ASP A 381 -29.57 -13.79 45.90
C ASP A 381 -29.11 -14.95 46.79
#